data_AF-A0A242K0R2-F1
#
_entry.id   AF-A0A242K0R2-F1
#
_cell.length_a   1.000
_cell.length_b   1.000
_cell.length_c   1.000
_cell.angle_alpha   90.00
_cell.angle_beta   90.00
_cell.angle_gamma   90.00
#
_symmetry.space_group_name_H-M   'P 1'
#
loop_
_entity.id
_entity.type
_entity.pdbx_description
1 polymer ?
#
loop_
_entity_poly.entity_id
_entity_poly.type
_entity_poly.pdbx_seq_one_letter_code
_entity_poly.pdbx_strand_id
1 'polypeptide(L)' 'MKAKIDLFYEKHPYLVLLINLLLGSIIGISVEYLLNNDFIGSGFYTVLFLSLLEAFSIYRKSKKNK' A
#
# COMPACT_ATOMS: atom_id res chain seq x y z
N MET A 1 12.61 -11.75 19.21
CA MET A 1 11.25 -12.29 19.01
C MET A 1 10.54 -11.32 18.06
N LYS A 2 10.15 -11.73 16.85
CA LYS A 2 9.35 -10.85 15.97
C LYS A 2 7.99 -10.61 16.61
N ALA A 3 7.47 -9.39 16.51
CA ALA A 3 6.12 -9.13 16.99
C ALA A 3 5.12 -9.94 16.16
N LYS A 4 3.96 -10.28 16.73
CA LYS A 4 2.91 -11.01 16.00
C LYS A 4 2.53 -10.31 14.69
N ILE A 5 2.62 -8.99 14.67
CA ILE A 5 2.32 -8.16 13.51
C ILE A 5 3.35 -8.37 12.39
N ASP A 6 4.65 -8.37 12.70
CA ASP A 6 5.71 -8.60 11.71
C ASP A 6 5.56 -9.97 11.05
N LEU A 7 5.17 -10.98 11.83
CA LEU A 7 4.93 -12.33 11.32
C LEU A 7 3.72 -12.38 10.36
N PHE A 8 2.69 -11.57 10.63
CA PHE A 8 1.56 -11.41 9.74
C PHE A 8 1.97 -10.73 8.42
N TYR A 9 2.81 -9.69 8.51
CA TYR A 9 3.34 -8.99 7.33
C TYR A 9 4.11 -9.92 6.39
N GLU A 10 4.88 -10.85 6.94
CA GLU A 10 5.65 -11.82 6.15
C GLU A 10 4.79 -12.94 5.55
N LYS A 11 3.79 -13.43 6.29
CA LYS A 11 2.94 -14.54 5.83
C LYS A 11 1.89 -14.13 4.80
N HIS A 12 1.41 -12.88 4.86
CA HIS A 12 0.30 -12.41 4.03
C HIS A 12 0.64 -11.12 3.26
N PRO A 13 1.70 -11.11 2.43
CA PRO A 13 2.20 -9.89 1.80
C PRO A 13 1.17 -9.21 0.85
N TYR A 14 0.33 -9.99 0.17
CA TYR A 14 -0.74 -9.42 -0.67
C TYR A 14 -1.91 -8.83 0.13
N LEU A 15 -2.19 -9.37 1.31
CA LEU A 15 -3.25 -8.86 2.19
C LEU A 15 -2.81 -7.55 2.85
N VAL A 16 -1.54 -7.48 3.25
CA VAL A 16 -0.86 -6.25 3.66
C VAL A 16 -0.95 -5.17 2.57
N LEU A 17 -0.57 -5.53 1.34
CA LEU A 17 -0.63 -4.61 0.20
C LEU A 17 -2.03 -4.02 0.03
N LEU A 18 -3.07 -4.85 0.14
CA LEU A 18 -4.45 -4.42 0.03
C LEU A 18 -4.85 -3.46 1.16
N ILE A 19 -4.46 -3.78 2.41
CA ILE A 19 -4.71 -2.89 3.56
C ILE A 19 -4.00 -1.54 3.36
N ASN A 20 -2.73 -1.56 2.94
CA ASN A 20 -1.95 -0.35 2.67
C ASN A 20 -2.57 0.49 1.55
N LEU A 21 -3.04 -0.15 0.48
CA LEU A 21 -3.72 0.53 -0.63
C LEU A 21 -4.99 1.24 -0.14
N LEU A 22 -5.82 0.57 0.67
CA LEU A 22 -7.06 1.14 1.20
C LEU A 22 -6.78 2.31 2.16
N LEU A 23 -5.91 2.10 3.14
CA LEU A 23 -5.54 3.14 4.11
C LEU A 23 -4.86 4.33 3.44
N GLY A 24 -3.89 4.05 2.56
CA GLY A 24 -3.19 5.08 1.79
C GLY A 24 -4.14 5.90 0.94
N SER A 25 -5.12 5.25 0.28
CA SER A 25 -6.09 5.95 -0.56
C SER A 25 -6.97 6.89 0.27
N ILE A 26 -7.48 6.41 1.41
CA ILE A 26 -8.28 7.23 2.33
C ILE A 26 -7.46 8.44 2.80
N ILE A 27 -6.22 8.22 3.21
CA ILE A 27 -5.33 9.31 3.69
C ILE A 27 -5.03 10.29 2.56
N GLY A 28 -4.61 9.80 1.38
CA GLY A 28 -4.24 10.63 0.24
C GLY A 28 -5.40 11.52 -0.22
N ILE A 29 -6.59 10.93 -0.38
CA ILE A 29 -7.82 11.65 -0.73
C ILE A 29 -8.21 12.66 0.36
N SER A 30 -8.08 12.28 1.64
CA SER A 30 -8.44 13.18 2.75
C SER A 30 -7.50 14.37 2.85
N VAL A 31 -6.18 14.16 2.69
CA VAL A 31 -5.18 15.25 2.70
C VAL A 31 -5.40 16.18 1.51
N GLU A 32 -5.66 15.63 0.33
CA GLU A 32 -5.93 16.39 -0.88
C GLU A 32 -7.19 17.27 -0.72
N TYR A 33 -8.25 16.71 -0.13
CA TYR A 33 -9.46 17.45 0.20
C TYR A 33 -9.20 18.55 1.24
N LEU A 34 -8.42 18.29 2.29
CA LEU A 34 -8.13 19.29 3.33
C LEU A 34 -7.31 20.48 2.80
N LEU A 35 -6.41 20.25 1.85
CA LEU A 35 -5.53 21.29 1.30
C LEU A 35 -6.17 22.08 0.16
N ASN A 36 -6.90 21.40 -0.72
CA ASN A 36 -7.41 21.98 -1.96
C ASN A 36 -8.94 22.19 -1.95
N ASN A 37 -9.66 21.65 -0.96
CA ASN A 37 -11.13 21.49 -0.96
C ASN A 37 -11.66 20.80 -2.23
N ASP A 38 -10.80 20.04 -2.91
CA ASP A 38 -11.08 19.39 -4.18
C ASP A 38 -10.38 18.04 -4.26
N PHE A 39 -10.95 17.13 -5.04
CA PHE A 39 -10.45 15.79 -5.28
C PHE A 39 -9.71 15.73 -6.62
N ILE A 40 -8.52 16.31 -6.66
CA ILE A 40 -7.65 16.33 -7.86
C ILE A 40 -7.16 14.90 -8.21
N GLY A 41 -7.34 13.93 -7.31
CA GLY A 41 -7.05 12.51 -7.52
C GLY A 41 -5.56 12.17 -7.46
N SER A 42 -4.70 13.16 -7.29
CA SER A 42 -3.24 13.01 -7.25
C SER A 42 -2.78 12.19 -6.04
N GLY A 43 -3.49 12.30 -4.91
CA GLY A 43 -3.26 11.49 -3.72
C GLY A 43 -3.56 10.01 -4.00
N PHE A 44 -4.67 9.73 -4.70
CA PHE A 44 -5.03 8.37 -5.10
C PHE A 44 -4.03 7.78 -6.11
N TYR A 45 -3.67 8.53 -7.16
CA TYR A 45 -2.71 8.05 -8.16
C TYR A 45 -1.33 7.76 -7.57
N THR A 46 -0.89 8.56 -6.60
CA THR A 46 0.37 8.32 -5.88
C THR A 46 0.33 7.00 -5.12
N VAL A 47 -0.75 6.77 -4.37
CA VAL A 47 -0.95 5.52 -3.61
C VAL A 47 -1.01 4.33 -4.56
N LEU A 48 -1.76 4.43 -5.66
CA LEU A 48 -1.86 3.39 -6.67
C LEU A 48 -0.48 3.03 -7.25
N PHE A 49 0.33 4.03 -7.60
CA PHE A 49 1.67 3.83 -8.13
C PHE A 49 2.59 3.10 -7.12
N LEU A 50 2.56 3.54 -5.85
CA LEU A 50 3.35 2.89 -4.78
C LEU A 50 2.90 1.44 -4.55
N SER A 51 1.60 1.17 -4.58
CA SER A 51 1.06 -0.19 -4.46
C SER A 51 1.48 -1.08 -5.63
N LEU A 52 1.58 -0.56 -6.85
CA LEU A 52 2.11 -1.33 -7.99
C LEU A 52 3.59 -1.69 -7.80
N LEU A 53 4.40 -0.76 -7.29
CA LEU A 53 5.81 -1.03 -6.97
C LEU A 53 5.95 -2.10 -5.87
N GLU A 54 5.12 -2.02 -4.83
CA GLU A 54 5.11 -3.01 -3.75
C GLU A 54 4.66 -4.39 -4.26
N ALA A 55 3.61 -4.44 -5.09
CA ALA A 55 3.15 -5.67 -5.74
C ALA A 55 4.25 -6.32 -6.59
N PHE A 56 4.99 -5.51 -7.37
CA PHE A 56 6.11 -5.99 -8.17
C PHE A 56 7.26 -6.52 -7.30
N SER A 57 7.55 -5.86 -6.17
CA SER A 57 8.54 -6.31 -5.20
C SER A 57 8.15 -7.66 -4.57
N ILE A 58 6.88 -7.81 -4.18
CA ILE A 58 6.32 -9.08 -3.65
C ILE A 58 6.44 -10.17 -4.70
N TYR A 59 6.07 -9.90 -5.96
CA TYR A 59 6.18 -10.85 -7.06
C TYR A 59 7.64 -11.31 -7.27
N ARG A 60 8.60 -10.38 -7.30
CA ARG A 60 10.03 -10.71 -7.42
C ARG A 60 10.53 -11.57 -6.26
N LYS A 61 10.14 -11.26 -5.02
CA LYS A 61 10.51 -12.07 -3.84
C LYS A 61 9.89 -13.46 -3.89
N SER A 62 8.63 -13.57 -4.30
CA SER A 62 7.94 -14.86 -4.47
C SER A 62 8.60 -15.73 -5.54
N LYS A 63 9.14 -15.15 -6.62
CA LYS A 63 9.85 -15.89 -7.66
C LYS A 63 11.27 -16.31 -7.26
N LYS A 64 11.92 -15.56 -6.36
CA LYS A 64 13.26 -15.87 -5.86
C LYS A 64 13.25 -16.97 -4.78
N ASN A 65 12.16 -17.11 -4.04
CA ASN A 65 11.95 -18.13 -3.02
C ASN A 65 11.26 -19.40 -3.55
N LYS A 66 11.09 -19.52 -4.87
CA LYS A 66 10.49 -20.67 -5.56
C LYS A 66 11.56 -21.33 -6.41
#